data_AF-A0A832YGF9-F1
#
_entry.id   AF-A0A832YGF9-F1
#
_cell.length_a   1.000
_cell.length_b   1.000
_cell.length_c   1.000
_cell.angle_alpha   90.00
_cell.angle_beta   90.00
_cell.angle_gamma   90.00
#
_symmetry.space_group_name_H-M   'P 1'
#
loop_
_entity.id
_entity.type
_entity.pdbx_description
1 polymer ?
#
loop_
_entity_poly.entity_id
_entity_poly.type
_entity_poly.pdbx_seq_one_letter_code
_entity_poly.pdbx_strand_id
1 'polypeptide(L)' 'MSKNYIFTSESVTEGHPDKVCDHISDAILDEFLRQDPDSRVAVETLVSTDFVT' A
#
# COMPACT_ATOMS: atom_id res chain seq x y z
N MET A 1 5.21 -13.26 36.96
CA MET A 1 4.18 -14.08 36.31
C MET A 1 3.90 -13.48 34.94
N SER A 2 4.17 -14.23 33.86
CA SER A 2 3.71 -13.85 32.52
C SER A 2 2.17 -13.91 32.52
N LYS A 3 1.50 -12.83 32.13
CA LYS A 3 0.04 -12.84 31.94
C LYS A 3 -0.25 -13.58 30.64
N ASN A 4 -1.08 -14.61 30.69
CA ASN A 4 -1.68 -15.17 29.48
C ASN A 4 -2.63 -14.12 28.89
N TYR A 5 -2.41 -13.72 27.64
CA TYR A 5 -3.32 -12.88 26.88
C TYR A 5 -3.53 -13.50 25.50
N ILE A 6 -4.72 -13.30 24.94
CA ILE A 6 -5.05 -13.73 23.58
C ILE A 6 -4.81 -12.54 22.66
N PHE A 7 -4.04 -12.75 21.60
CA PHE A 7 -3.78 -11.78 20.54
C PHE A 7 -4.19 -12.38 19.21
N THR A 8 -4.79 -11.56 18.35
CA THR A 8 -5.17 -11.94 17.00
C THR A 8 -4.68 -10.88 16.04
N SER A 9 -4.19 -11.33 14.89
CA SER A 9 -3.76 -10.50 13.76
C SER A 9 -4.40 -11.05 12.50
N GLU A 10 -4.61 -10.19 11.53
CA GLU A 10 -5.04 -10.55 10.19
C GLU A 10 -4.07 -10.01 9.13
N SER A 11 -4.23 -10.48 7.90
CA SER A 11 -3.52 -10.01 6.72
C SER A 11 -4.43 -10.21 5.52
N VAL A 12 -4.20 -9.44 4.47
CA VAL A 12 -4.90 -9.58 3.18
C VAL A 12 -3.90 -9.92 2.08
N THR A 13 -4.37 -10.48 0.98
CA THR A 13 -3.53 -10.80 -0.17
C THR A 13 -3.28 -9.56 -1.02
N GLU A 14 -2.33 -9.66 -1.96
CA GLU A 14 -2.04 -8.60 -2.94
C GLU A 14 -3.25 -8.17 -3.79
N GLY A 15 -4.25 -9.05 -3.93
CA GLY A 15 -5.48 -8.77 -4.67
C GLY A 15 -6.56 -8.02 -3.88
N HIS A 16 -6.35 -7.75 -2.59
CA HIS A 16 -7.26 -6.90 -1.82
C HIS A 16 -7.24 -5.48 -2.40
N PRO A 17 -8.38 -4.82 -2.62
CA PRO A 17 -8.43 -3.50 -3.28
C PRO A 17 -7.50 -2.47 -2.62
N ASP A 18 -7.44 -2.43 -1.29
CA ASP A 18 -6.51 -1.53 -0.58
C ASP A 18 -5.04 -1.87 -0.88
N LYS A 19 -4.68 -3.15 -0.97
CA LYS A 19 -3.32 -3.55 -1.34
C LYS A 19 -3.01 -3.22 -2.80
N VAL A 20 -4.01 -3.31 -3.69
CA VAL A 20 -3.87 -2.84 -5.07
C VAL A 20 -3.59 -1.34 -5.12
N CYS A 21 -4.28 -0.53 -4.30
CA CYS A 21 -3.99 0.91 -4.16
C CYS A 21 -2.56 1.16 -3.66
N ASP A 22 -2.12 0.42 -2.62
CA ASP A 22 -0.75 0.51 -2.10
C ASP A 22 0.26 0.21 -3.22
N HIS A 23 0.09 -0.91 -3.92
CA HIS A 23 0.99 -1.35 -4.99
C HIS A 23 1.09 -0.34 -6.15
N ILE A 24 -0.02 0.26 -6.56
CA ILE A 24 -0.02 1.27 -7.63
C ILE A 24 0.69 2.54 -7.16
N SER A 25 0.40 3.01 -5.94
CA SER A 25 1.00 4.22 -5.37
C SER A 25 2.51 4.06 -5.21
N ASP A 26 2.96 2.92 -4.67
CA ASP A 26 4.37 2.59 -4.48
C ASP A 26 5.10 2.43 -5.82
N ALA A 27 4.48 1.82 -6.84
CA ALA A 27 5.09 1.69 -8.16
C ALA A 27 5.36 3.06 -8.81
N ILE A 28 4.49 4.04 -8.59
CA ILE A 28 4.70 5.41 -9.05
C ILE A 28 5.82 6.06 -8.24
N LEU A 29 5.82 5.93 -6.91
CA LEU A 29 6.91 6.40 -6.05
C LEU A 29 8.26 5.85 -6.50
N ASP A 30 8.35 4.54 -6.73
CA ASP A 30 9.56 3.84 -7.17
C ASP A 30 10.11 4.43 -8.47
N GLU A 31 9.25 4.71 -9.45
CA GLU A 31 9.67 5.27 -10.73
C GLU A 31 10.21 6.70 -10.58
N PHE A 32 9.60 7.52 -9.71
CA PHE A 32 10.11 8.85 -9.40
C PHE A 32 11.46 8.78 -8.68
N LEU A 33 11.57 7.94 -7.65
CA LEU A 33 12.84 7.74 -6.92
C LEU A 33 13.94 7.14 -7.80
N ARG A 34 13.59 6.32 -8.78
CA ARG A 34 14.52 5.76 -9.77
C ARG A 34 15.13 6.87 -10.66
N GLN A 35 14.36 7.90 -10.98
CA GLN A 35 14.82 9.01 -11.83
C GLN A 35 15.49 10.13 -11.01
N ASP A 36 14.93 10.46 -9.85
CA ASP A 36 15.41 11.48 -8.93
C ASP A 36 15.21 11.02 -7.47
N PRO A 37 16.30 10.67 -6.76
CA PRO A 37 16.24 10.25 -5.36
C PRO A 37 15.68 11.30 -4.39
N ASP A 38 15.69 12.59 -4.77
CA ASP A 38 15.15 13.69 -3.95
C ASP A 38 13.69 14.02 -4.31
N SER A 39 13.04 13.19 -5.14
CA SER A 39 11.63 13.34 -5.55
C SER A 39 10.69 13.47 -4.35
N ARG A 40 9.85 14.50 -4.38
CA ARG A 40 8.75 14.67 -3.41
C ARG A 40 7.46 14.14 -4.00
N VAL A 41 7.05 12.95 -3.56
CA VAL A 41 5.89 12.22 -4.08
C VAL A 41 4.86 12.04 -2.97
N ALA A 42 3.60 12.35 -3.28
CA ALA A 42 2.45 12.13 -2.42
C ALA A 42 1.28 11.67 -3.31
N VAL A 43 1.39 10.44 -3.78
CA VAL A 43 0.43 9.80 -4.68
C VAL A 43 -0.54 8.98 -3.85
N GLU A 44 -1.83 9.18 -4.10
CA GLU A 44 -2.92 8.44 -3.47
C GLU A 44 -3.67 7.73 -4.59
N THR A 45 -3.96 6.44 -4.42
CA THR A 45 -4.72 5.66 -5.40
C THR A 45 -6.09 5.29 -4.84
N LEU A 46 -7.13 5.47 -5.65
CA LEU A 46 -8.46 4.91 -5.40
C LEU A 46 -8.82 3.92 -6.50
N VAL A 47 -9.24 2.72 -6.10
CA VAL A 47 -9.81 1.72 -7.01
C VAL A 47 -11.28 1.48 -6.70
N SER A 48 -12.07 1.28 -7.74
CA SER A 48 -13.46 0.84 -7.67
C SER A 48 -13.80 0.01 -8.91
N THR A 49 -15.05 -0.42 -9.05
CA THR A 49 -15.50 -1.19 -10.22
C THR A 49 -15.17 -0.43 -11.51
N ASP A 50 -14.32 -1.04 -12.34
CA ASP A 50 -13.83 -0.51 -13.61
C ASP A 50 -13.23 0.91 -13.54
N PHE A 51 -12.65 1.29 -12.39
CA PHE A 51 -12.13 2.63 -12.16
C PHE A 51 -10.85 2.64 -11.32
N VAL A 52 -9.89 3.47 -11.73
CA VAL A 52 -8.65 3.79 -11.01
C VAL A 52 -8.37 5.29 -11.17
N THR A 53 -8.03 5.99 -10.08
CA THR A 53 -7.57 7.39 -10.08
C THR A 53 -6.44 7.61 -9.08
#